data_AF-A0A6A3GWY4-F1
#
_entry.id   AF-A0A6A3GWY4-F1
#
_cell.length_a   1.000
_cell.length_b   1.000
_cell.length_c   1.000
_cell.angle_alpha   90.00
_cell.angle_beta   90.00
_cell.angle_gamma   90.00
#
_symmetry.space_group_name_H-M   'P 1'
#
loop_
_entity.id
_entity.type
_entity.pdbx_description
1 polymer ?
#
loop_
_entity_poly.entity_id
_entity_poly.type
_entity_poly.pdbx_seq_one_letter_code
_entity_poly.pdbx_strand_id
1 'polypeptide(L)'
;MARWLSFFAEYNFTVEYKPGKQNVLADALSRRPDYELAHLAYLESPLYELIREAYAEDDDLAGLVEALSAPNKTIELTARRRSRLHRYSVVEGLLYYQVDGGDEP
;
A
#
# COMPACT_ATOMS: atom_id res chain seq x y z
N MET A 1 -2.95 -13.96 -24.28
CA MET A 1 -2.86 -13.60 -25.72
C MET A 1 -4.15 -13.75 -26.50
N ALA A 2 -5.04 -14.70 -26.18
CA ALA A 2 -6.24 -14.98 -26.98
C ALA A 2 -7.15 -13.77 -27.28
N ARG A 3 -7.30 -12.82 -26.35
CA ARG A 3 -8.18 -11.65 -26.55
C ARG A 3 -7.70 -10.66 -27.63
N TRP A 4 -6.41 -10.64 -27.95
CA TRP A 4 -5.82 -9.63 -28.85
C TRP A 4 -5.51 -10.18 -30.25
N LEU A 5 -5.74 -11.47 -30.51
CA LEU A 5 -5.37 -12.11 -31.78
C LEU A 5 -6.14 -11.54 -32.97
N SER A 6 -7.43 -11.30 -32.83
CA SER A 6 -8.24 -10.70 -33.90
C SER A 6 -7.77 -9.29 -34.25
N PHE A 7 -7.44 -8.48 -33.25
CA PHE A 7 -6.90 -7.13 -33.44
C PHE A 7 -5.53 -7.13 -34.12
N PHE A 8 -4.63 -8.01 -33.69
CA PHE A 8 -3.30 -8.10 -34.29
C PHE A 8 -3.33 -8.66 -35.73
N ALA A 9 -4.30 -9.51 -36.06
CA ALA A 9 -4.46 -10.07 -37.41
C ALA A 9 -4.79 -9.01 -38.48
N GLU A 10 -5.22 -7.81 -38.09
CA GLU A 10 -5.45 -6.68 -39.01
C GLU A 10 -4.13 -6.04 -39.51
N TYR A 11 -3.00 -6.35 -38.86
CA TYR A 11 -1.71 -5.74 -39.15
C TYR A 11 -0.69 -6.78 -39.63
N ASN A 12 0.10 -6.41 -40.63
CA ASN A 12 1.28 -7.18 -41.02
C ASN A 12 2.49 -6.67 -40.22
N PHE A 13 2.91 -7.41 -39.20
CA PHE A 13 4.07 -7.04 -38.37
C PHE A 13 4.97 -8.25 -38.07
N THR A 14 6.21 -7.94 -37.72
CA THR A 14 7.18 -8.89 -37.15
C THR A 14 7.49 -8.49 -35.71
N VAL A 15 7.70 -9.49 -34.85
CA VAL A 15 8.07 -9.24 -33.45
C VAL A 15 9.59 -9.29 -33.33
N GLU A 16 10.19 -8.17 -32.96
CA GLU A 16 11.62 -8.05 -32.74
C GLU A 16 11.91 -7.52 -31.34
N TYR A 17 12.87 -8.14 -30.65
CA TYR A 17 13.32 -7.66 -29.36
C TYR A 17 14.19 -6.41 -29.53
N LYS A 18 13.84 -5.32 -28.85
CA LYS A 18 14.65 -4.11 -28.75
C LYS A 18 15.25 -4.00 -27.35
N PRO A 19 16.58 -4.03 -27.21
CA PRO A 19 17.24 -3.82 -25.92
C PRO A 19 16.86 -2.48 -25.29
N GLY A 20 16.70 -2.45 -23.96
CA GLY A 20 16.24 -1.24 -23.25
C GLY A 20 17.05 0.02 -23.53
N LYS A 21 18.38 -0.10 -23.67
CA LYS A 21 19.27 1.03 -24.02
C LYS A 21 18.95 1.68 -25.37
N GLN A 22 18.34 0.93 -26.30
CA GLN A 22 17.92 1.43 -27.62
C GLN A 22 16.45 1.83 -27.63
N ASN A 23 15.68 1.48 -26.60
CA ASN A 23 14.25 1.76 -26.49
C ASN A 23 13.94 3.10 -25.81
N VAL A 24 14.84 4.08 -25.92
CA VAL A 24 14.77 5.37 -25.20
C VAL A 24 13.48 6.14 -25.51
N LEU A 25 13.04 6.13 -26.77
CA LEU A 25 11.86 6.87 -27.19
C LEU A 25 10.56 6.29 -26.60
N ALA A 26 10.37 4.97 -26.71
CA ALA A 26 9.18 4.33 -26.14
C ALA A 26 9.21 4.37 -24.61
N ASP A 27 10.39 4.23 -23.99
CA ASP A 27 10.57 4.41 -22.55
C ASP A 27 10.13 5.81 -22.14
N ALA A 28 10.67 6.87 -22.75
CA ALA A 28 10.34 8.25 -22.43
C ALA A 28 8.84 8.58 -22.65
N LEU A 29 8.21 8.07 -23.71
CA LEU A 29 6.78 8.28 -23.97
C LEU A 29 5.88 7.44 -23.06
N SER A 30 6.36 6.29 -22.58
CA SER A 30 5.62 5.46 -21.63
C SER A 30 5.69 5.98 -20.20
N ARG A 31 6.69 6.81 -19.88
CA ARG A 31 6.77 7.48 -18.58
C ARG A 31 5.58 8.41 -18.41
N ARG A 32 5.07 8.42 -17.17
CA ARG A 32 3.95 9.24 -16.76
C ARG A 32 4.42 10.31 -15.79
N PRO A 33 4.78 11.52 -16.28
CA PRO A 33 5.33 12.58 -15.42
C PRO A 33 4.32 13.08 -14.37
N ASP A 34 3.03 12.90 -14.64
CA ASP A 34 1.93 13.11 -13.71
C ASP A 34 2.01 12.20 -12.46
N TYR A 35 2.56 10.99 -12.59
CA TYR A 35 2.77 10.09 -11.44
C TYR A 35 3.97 10.50 -10.58
N GLU A 36 4.98 11.16 -11.16
CA GLU A 36 6.11 11.70 -10.39
C GLU A 36 5.66 12.85 -9.48
N LEU A 37 4.75 13.72 -9.96
CA LEU A 37 4.14 14.74 -9.11
C LEU A 37 3.27 14.14 -7.99
N ALA A 38 2.55 13.05 -8.25
CA ALA A 38 1.77 12.36 -7.22
C ALA A 38 2.67 11.81 -6.11
N HIS A 39 3.89 11.41 -6.43
CA HIS A 39 4.89 10.99 -5.43
C HIS A 39 5.38 12.16 -4.57
N LEU A 40 5.57 13.35 -5.15
CA LEU A 40 5.90 14.56 -4.39
C LEU A 40 4.72 15.05 -3.53
N ALA A 41 3.51 15.01 -4.05
CA ALA A 41 2.30 15.34 -3.29
C ALA A 41 2.06 14.40 -2.11
N TYR A 42 2.52 13.14 -2.19
CA TYR A 42 2.51 12.21 -1.05
C TYR A 42 3.44 12.68 0.09
N LEU A 43 4.56 13.32 -0.23
CA LEU A 43 5.54 13.81 0.75
C LEU A 43 5.01 15.01 1.56
N GLU A 44 4.15 15.84 0.96
CA GLU A 44 3.52 16.99 1.60
C GLU A 44 2.13 16.70 2.17
N SER A 45 1.61 15.49 1.97
CA SER A 45 0.27 15.11 2.44
C SER A 45 0.23 14.99 3.95
N PRO A 46 -0.74 15.62 4.65
CA PRO A 46 -0.94 15.41 6.08
C PRO A 46 -1.57 14.05 6.40
N LEU A 47 -1.65 13.13 5.42
CA LEU A 47 -2.34 11.85 5.53
C LEU A 47 -1.93 11.05 6.78
N TYR A 48 -0.64 11.01 7.10
CA TYR A 48 -0.19 10.28 8.30
C TYR A 48 -0.64 10.95 9.59
N GLU A 49 -0.63 12.28 9.67
CA GLU A 49 -1.16 13.02 10.82
C GLU A 49 -2.67 12.84 10.94
N LEU A 50 -3.41 12.92 9.83
CA LEU A 50 -4.85 12.68 9.79
C LEU A 50 -5.22 11.26 10.25
N ILE A 51 -4.43 10.25 9.87
CA ILE A 51 -4.64 8.87 10.34
C ILE A 51 -4.42 8.77 11.86
N ARG A 52 -3.40 9.45 12.39
CA ARG A 52 -3.09 9.46 13.84
C ARG A 52 -4.19 10.14 14.63
N GLU A 53 -4.69 11.28 14.15
CA GLU A 53 -5.81 12.00 14.73
C GLU A 53 -7.09 11.14 14.70
N ALA A 54 -7.35 10.45 13.59
CA ALA A 54 -8.52 9.60 13.44
C ALA A 54 -8.55 8.42 14.42
N TYR A 55 -7.41 7.96 14.94
CA TYR A 55 -7.41 6.91 15.97
C TYR A 55 -8.09 7.35 17.26
N ALA A 56 -8.06 8.64 17.62
CA ALA A 56 -8.72 9.14 18.82
C ALA A 56 -10.25 9.13 18.72
N GLU A 57 -10.79 9.15 17.49
CA GLU A 57 -12.23 9.11 17.21
C GLU A 57 -12.77 7.67 17.15
N ASP A 58 -11.88 6.67 17.14
CA ASP A 58 -12.21 5.25 17.07
C ASP A 58 -11.75 4.58 18.37
N ASP A 59 -12.66 4.43 19.34
CA ASP A 59 -12.40 3.78 20.64
C ASP A 59 -11.69 2.42 20.51
N ASP A 60 -12.01 1.74 19.42
CA ASP A 60 -11.60 0.39 19.08
C ASP A 60 -10.11 0.35 18.64
N LEU A 61 -9.67 1.36 17.89
CA LEU A 61 -8.27 1.56 17.48
C LEU A 61 -7.47 2.30 18.56
N ALA A 62 -8.07 3.27 19.25
CA ALA A 62 -7.47 4.00 20.37
C ALA A 62 -6.97 3.02 21.44
N GLY A 63 -7.82 2.07 21.85
CA GLY A 63 -7.44 1.04 22.81
C GLY A 63 -6.31 0.13 22.33
N LEU A 64 -6.21 -0.11 21.02
CA LEU A 64 -5.16 -0.95 20.43
C LEU A 64 -3.81 -0.21 20.42
N VAL A 65 -3.80 1.06 19.99
CA VAL A 65 -2.60 1.91 20.02
C VAL A 65 -2.11 2.10 21.45
N GLU A 66 -3.01 2.31 22.41
CA GLU A 66 -2.67 2.46 23.81
C GLU A 66 -2.13 1.15 24.41
N ALA A 67 -2.71 -0.01 24.06
CA ALA A 67 -2.24 -1.31 24.54
C ALA A 67 -0.82 -1.65 24.08
N LEU A 68 -0.47 -1.23 22.86
CA LEU A 68 0.87 -1.42 22.30
C LEU A 68 1.88 -0.39 22.81
N SER A 69 1.43 0.82 23.15
CA SER A 69 2.30 1.90 23.64
C SER A 69 2.58 1.81 25.15
N ALA A 70 1.63 1.28 25.92
CA ALA A 70 1.71 1.15 27.37
C ALA A 70 1.32 -0.26 27.84
N PRO A 71 2.23 -1.25 27.74
CA PRO A 71 1.93 -2.67 28.00
C PRO A 71 1.50 -2.98 29.45
N ASN A 72 1.63 -2.04 30.37
CA ASN A 72 1.26 -2.20 31.78
C ASN A 72 -0.18 -1.73 32.08
N LYS A 73 -0.89 -1.14 31.12
CA LYS A 73 -2.27 -0.69 31.31
C LYS A 73 -3.23 -1.81 30.90
N THR A 74 -4.16 -2.17 31.78
CA THR A 74 -5.24 -3.12 31.46
C THR A 74 -6.26 -2.42 30.57
N ILE A 75 -6.27 -2.79 29.28
CA ILE A 75 -7.20 -2.24 28.29
C ILE A 75 -8.16 -3.34 27.85
N GLU A 76 -9.44 -3.00 27.76
CA GLU A 76 -10.45 -3.89 27.22
C GLU A 76 -10.32 -3.98 25.70
N LEU A 77 -9.84 -5.13 25.23
CA LEU A 77 -9.70 -5.45 23.81
C LEU A 77 -10.60 -6.64 23.49
N THR A 78 -11.20 -6.66 22.31
CA THR A 78 -11.95 -7.83 21.85
C THR A 78 -11.07 -9.09 21.81
N ALA A 79 -11.65 -10.27 22.04
CA ALA A 79 -10.90 -11.53 22.08
C ALA A 79 -10.07 -11.78 20.81
N ARG A 80 -10.60 -11.38 19.64
CA ARG A 80 -9.91 -11.46 18.34
C ARG A 80 -8.68 -10.56 18.27
N ARG A 81 -8.75 -9.34 18.82
CA ARG A 81 -7.60 -8.42 18.83
C ARG A 81 -6.55 -8.86 19.83
N ARG A 82 -6.94 -9.32 21.02
CA ARG A 82 -5.99 -9.88 22.00
C ARG A 82 -5.20 -11.05 21.42
N SER A 83 -5.85 -11.97 20.72
CA SER A 83 -5.14 -13.11 20.10
C SER A 83 -4.19 -12.71 18.99
N ARG A 84 -4.48 -11.61 18.28
CA ARG A 84 -3.66 -11.08 17.18
C ARG A 84 -2.76 -9.90 17.59
N LEU A 85 -2.67 -9.55 18.87
CA LEU A 85 -1.95 -8.35 19.32
C LEU A 85 -0.47 -8.38 18.92
N HIS A 86 0.14 -9.56 18.95
CA HIS A 86 1.51 -9.80 18.51
C HIS A 86 1.77 -9.48 17.03
N ARG A 87 0.72 -9.35 16.21
CA ARG A 87 0.79 -9.00 14.78
C ARG A 87 0.71 -7.50 14.53
N TYR A 88 0.33 -6.75 15.55
CA TYR A 88 0.27 -5.30 15.46
C TYR A 88 1.54 -4.68 16.03
N SER A 89 1.99 -3.61 15.40
CA SER A 89 3.11 -2.80 15.89
C SER A 89 2.81 -1.32 15.65
N VAL A 90 3.30 -0.46 16.53
CA VAL A 90 3.18 0.99 16.37
C VAL A 90 4.55 1.55 16.00
N VAL A 91 4.63 2.22 14.86
CA VAL A 91 5.85 2.90 14.39
C VAL A 91 5.47 4.33 14.10
N GLU A 92 6.16 5.27 14.76
CA GLU A 92 5.86 6.71 14.63
C GLU A 92 4.37 7.00 14.81
N GLY A 93 3.71 6.37 15.79
CA GLY A 93 2.28 6.57 16.08
C GLY A 93 1.31 6.02 15.03
N LEU A 94 1.78 5.34 13.98
CA LEU A 94 0.94 4.63 13.01
C LEU A 94 0.85 3.14 13.34
N LEU A 95 -0.33 2.56 13.16
CA LEU A 95 -0.57 1.15 13.43
C LEU A 95 -0.27 0.29 12.19
N TYR A 96 0.67 -0.64 12.32
CA TYR A 96 1.03 -1.62 11.30
C TYR A 96 0.51 -2.99 11.67
N TYR A 97 -0.02 -3.72 10.68
CA TYR A 97 -0.44 -5.11 10.82
C TYR A 97 0.42 -6.02 9.95
N GLN A 98 1.02 -7.05 10.55
CA GLN A 98 1.75 -8.08 9.83
C GLN A 98 0.78 -9.07 9.20
N VAL A 99 0.88 -9.23 7.89
CA VAL A 99 0.08 -10.19 7.10
C VAL A 99 0.92 -11.45 6.86
N ASP A 100 0.45 -12.57 7.39
CA ASP A 100 0.96 -13.90 7.07
C ASP A 100 0.13 -14.51 5.94
N GLY A 101 0.71 -15.49 5.23
CA GLY A 101 0.05 -16.15 4.07
C GLY A 101 -1.25 -16.91 4.38
N GLY A 102 -1.73 -16.90 5.63
CA GLY A 102 -3.01 -17.48 6.04
C GLY A 102 -4.12 -16.47 6.30
N ASP A 103 -3.88 -15.16 6.14
CA ASP A 103 -4.96 -14.18 6.17
C ASP A 103 -5.68 -14.17 4.81
N GLU A 104 -6.96 -14.54 4.80
CA GLU A 104 -7.83 -14.35 3.62
C GLU A 104 -8.04 -12.84 3.37
N PRO A 105 -8.15 -12.43 2.09
CA PRO A 105 -8.42 -11.04 1.71
C PRO A 105 -9.80 -10.54 2.15
#